data_AF-A0A699XSK2-F1
#
_entry.id   AF-A0A699XSK2-F1
#
_cell.length_a   1.000
_cell.length_b   1.000
_cell.length_c   1.000
_cell.angle_alpha   90.00
_cell.angle_beta   90.00
_cell.angle_gamma   90.00
#
_symmetry.space_group_name_H-M   'P 1'
#
loop_
_entity.id
_entity.type
_entity.pdbx_description
1 polymer ?
#
loop_
_entity_poly.entity_id
_entity_poly.type
_entity_poly.pdbx_seq_one_letter_code
_entity_poly.pdbx_strand_id
1 'polypeptide(L)' 'DPDREVLVAETSHEQTDEKLIDEEVKQMEADDQAIQTILMGVPEDIYAAVDSCETTQEIWLCVQQMMKGYDIGI' A
#
# COMPACT_ATOMS: atom_id res chain seq x y z
N ASP A 1 23.92 -45.21 20.72
CA ASP A 1 23.38 -44.90 19.40
C ASP A 1 23.24 -43.38 19.33
N PRO A 2 24.23 -42.68 18.75
CA PRO A 2 24.29 -41.22 18.73
C PRO A 2 23.46 -40.62 17.57
N ASP A 3 22.64 -41.41 16.88
CA ASP A 3 21.90 -41.01 15.69
C ASP A 3 20.44 -40.60 15.97
N ARG A 4 20.15 -39.86 17.05
CA ARG A 4 18.75 -39.47 17.33
C ARG A 4 18.49 -38.13 17.99
N GLU A 5 19.30 -37.09 17.75
CA GLU A 5 18.97 -35.75 18.27
C GLU A 5 19.18 -34.59 17.28
N VAL A 6 19.33 -34.84 15.97
CA VAL A 6 19.53 -33.78 14.97
C VAL A 6 18.49 -33.86 13.84
N LEU A 7 17.20 -33.82 14.19
CA LEU A 7 16.10 -33.68 13.22
C LEU A 7 14.98 -32.76 13.73
N VAL A 8 15.25 -31.94 14.75
CA VAL A 8 14.27 -31.03 15.37
C VAL A 8 14.60 -29.55 15.11
N ALA A 9 15.87 -29.24 14.79
CA ALA A 9 16.31 -27.86 14.58
C ALA A 9 16.10 -27.35 13.15
N GLU A 10 16.02 -28.23 12.14
CA GLU A 10 15.86 -27.82 10.73
C GLU A 10 14.39 -27.55 10.38
N THR A 11 13.45 -28.33 10.93
CA THR A 11 12.00 -28.15 10.67
C THR A 11 11.42 -26.91 11.37
N SER A 12 12.10 -26.37 12.38
CA SER A 12 11.64 -25.20 13.14
C SER A 12 12.02 -23.87 12.49
N HIS A 13 13.03 -23.84 11.61
CA HIS A 13 13.32 -22.66 10.79
C HIS A 13 12.27 -22.51 9.68
N GLU A 14 12.00 -23.59 8.95
CA GLU A 14 11.10 -23.61 7.78
C GLU A 14 9.62 -23.36 8.14
N GLN A 15 9.14 -23.89 9.29
CA GLN A 15 7.77 -23.62 9.78
C GLN A 15 7.56 -22.18 10.26
N THR A 16 8.61 -21.53 10.75
CA THR A 16 8.53 -20.13 11.19
C THR A 16 8.49 -19.21 9.98
N ASP A 17 9.28 -19.53 8.95
CA ASP A 17 9.32 -18.76 7.69
C ASP A 17 8.02 -18.90 6.90
N GLU A 18 7.41 -20.10 6.83
CA GLU A 18 6.09 -20.29 6.19
C GLU A 18 4.99 -19.46 6.85
N LYS A 19 4.99 -19.39 8.19
CA LYS A 19 4.05 -18.56 8.94
C LYS A 19 4.29 -17.07 8.72
N LEU A 20 5.55 -16.63 8.65
CA LEU A 20 5.90 -15.24 8.35
C LEU A 20 5.44 -14.84 6.94
N ILE A 21 5.63 -15.72 5.95
CA ILE A 21 5.16 -15.50 4.57
C ILE A 21 3.63 -15.37 4.52
N ASP A 22 2.89 -16.21 5.25
CA ASP A 22 1.41 -16.11 5.32
C ASP A 22 0.94 -14.79 5.96
N GLU A 23 1.64 -14.29 6.97
CA GLU A 23 1.36 -12.97 7.58
C GLU A 23 1.68 -11.82 6.61
N GLU A 24 2.80 -11.87 5.88
CA GLU A 24 3.17 -10.87 4.87
C GLU A 24 2.18 -10.86 3.69
N VAL A 25 1.73 -12.02 3.23
CA VAL A 25 0.73 -12.13 2.15
C VAL A 25 -0.61 -11.52 2.58
N LYS A 26 -1.06 -11.79 3.81
CA LYS A 26 -2.28 -11.17 4.36
C LYS A 26 -2.16 -9.66 4.48
N GLN A 27 -0.99 -9.17 4.86
CA GLN A 27 -0.73 -7.74 4.94
C GLN A 27 -0.78 -7.10 3.54
N MET A 28 -0.16 -7.73 2.55
CA MET A 28 -0.18 -7.26 1.16
C MET A 28 -1.61 -7.23 0.60
N GLU A 29 -2.44 -8.25 0.87
CA GLU A 29 -3.84 -8.27 0.44
C GLU A 29 -4.67 -7.16 1.12
N ALA A 30 -4.42 -6.91 2.41
CA ALA A 30 -5.04 -5.81 3.14
C ALA A 30 -4.61 -4.44 2.61
N ASP A 31 -3.32 -4.27 2.31
CA ASP A 31 -2.75 -3.05 1.75
C ASP A 31 -3.31 -2.79 0.34
N ASP A 32 -3.39 -3.82 -0.51
CA ASP A 32 -4.00 -3.75 -1.84
C ASP A 32 -5.47 -3.33 -1.76
N GLN A 33 -6.23 -3.90 -0.83
CA GLN A 33 -7.63 -3.53 -0.62
C GLN A 33 -7.76 -2.08 -0.12
N ALA A 34 -6.87 -1.65 0.78
CA ALA A 34 -6.85 -0.28 1.29
C ALA A 34 -6.52 0.72 0.17
N ILE A 35 -5.53 0.43 -0.66
CA ILE A 35 -5.14 1.23 -1.83
C ILE A 35 -6.31 1.33 -2.81
N GLN A 36 -6.96 0.22 -3.15
CA GLN A 36 -8.11 0.22 -4.05
C GLN A 36 -9.27 1.05 -3.48
N THR A 37 -9.53 0.95 -2.17
CA THR A 37 -10.59 1.69 -1.50
C THR A 37 -10.32 3.20 -1.50
N ILE A 38 -9.06 3.60 -1.22
CA ILE A 38 -8.64 5.00 -1.30
C ILE A 38 -8.79 5.50 -2.74
N LEU A 39 -8.31 4.74 -3.72
CA LEU A 39 -8.37 5.13 -5.13
C LEU A 39 -9.81 5.28 -5.63
N MET A 40 -10.73 4.38 -5.25
CA MET A 40 -12.16 4.52 -5.56
C MET A 40 -12.84 5.69 -4.83
N GLY A 41 -12.34 6.05 -3.65
CA GLY A 41 -12.85 7.17 -2.87
C GLY A 41 -12.38 8.54 -3.36
N VAL A 42 -11.34 8.58 -4.21
CA VAL A 42 -10.81 9.80 -4.81
C VAL A 42 -11.44 9.99 -6.20
N PRO A 43 -12.21 11.07 -6.41
CA PRO A 43 -12.78 11.39 -7.71
C PRO A 43 -11.72 11.56 -8.82
N GLU A 44 -12.03 11.14 -10.04
CA GLU A 44 -11.11 11.12 -11.19
C GLU A 44 -10.62 12.53 -11.57
N ASP A 45 -11.43 13.55 -11.34
CA ASP A 45 -11.10 14.97 -11.50
C ASP A 45 -10.00 15.43 -10.54
N ILE A 46 -9.89 14.83 -9.35
CA ILE A 46 -8.76 15.09 -8.43
C ILE A 46 -7.47 14.59 -9.05
N TYR A 47 -7.49 13.38 -9.60
CA TYR A 47 -6.32 12.79 -10.24
C TYR A 47 -5.89 13.58 -11.48
N ALA A 48 -6.84 13.93 -12.35
CA ALA A 48 -6.58 14.73 -13.54
C ALA A 48 -6.02 16.12 -13.19
N ALA A 49 -6.56 16.77 -12.17
CA ALA A 49 -6.06 18.07 -11.71
C ALA A 49 -4.61 17.99 -11.21
N VAL A 50 -4.30 17.00 -10.38
CA VAL A 50 -2.95 16.80 -9.84
C VAL A 50 -1.96 16.36 -10.91
N ASP A 51 -2.35 15.47 -11.83
CA ASP A 51 -1.51 14.98 -12.94
C ASP A 51 -1.17 16.10 -13.94
N SER A 52 -2.07 17.07 -14.12
CA SER A 52 -1.82 18.23 -14.97
C SER A 52 -0.81 19.24 -14.41
N CYS A 53 -0.42 19.11 -13.14
CA CYS A 53 0.52 20.02 -12.48
C CYS A 53 1.97 19.61 -12.79
N GLU A 54 2.78 20.53 -13.34
CA GLU A 54 4.18 20.27 -13.65
C GLU A 54 5.10 20.49 -12.44
N THR A 55 4.65 21.31 -11.49
CA THR A 55 5.45 21.72 -10.34
C THR A 55 4.78 21.40 -9.01
N THR A 56 5.61 21.22 -7.97
CA THR A 56 5.12 21.03 -6.60
C THR A 56 4.30 22.23 -6.10
N GLN A 57 4.58 23.45 -6.61
CA GLN A 57 3.79 24.63 -6.26
C GLN A 57 2.38 24.59 -6.85
N GLU A 58 2.23 24.10 -8.08
CA GLU A 58 0.91 23.92 -8.72
C GLU A 58 0.10 22.85 -8.01
N ILE A 59 0.73 21.72 -7.64
CA ILE A 59 0.08 20.67 -6.84
C ILE A 59 -0.43 21.25 -5.51
N TRP A 60 0.42 22.01 -4.81
CA TRP A 60 0.02 22.66 -3.55
C TRP A 60 -1.15 23.64 -3.74
N LEU A 61 -1.11 24.46 -4.78
CA LEU A 61 -2.17 25.43 -5.08
C LEU A 61 -3.49 24.72 -5.42
N CYS A 62 -3.42 23.66 -6.23
CA CYS A 62 -4.56 22.83 -6.62
C CYS A 62 -5.24 22.24 -5.38
N VAL A 63 -4.49 21.54 -4.52
CA VAL A 63 -5.02 20.99 -3.26
C VAL A 63 -5.67 22.08 -2.40
N GLN A 64 -5.05 23.25 -2.30
CA GLN A 64 -5.60 24.36 -1.53
C GLN A 64 -6.91 24.92 -2.12
N GLN A 65 -7.07 24.92 -3.46
CA GLN A 65 -8.31 25.34 -4.14
C GLN A 65 -9.43 24.32 -3.92
N MET A 66 -9.09 23.03 -4.00
CA MET A 66 -10.02 21.92 -3.75
C MET A 66 -10.55 21.92 -2.32
N MET A 67 -9.69 22.15 -1.33
CA MET A 67 -10.10 22.28 0.08
C MET A 67 -11.08 23.45 0.31
N LYS A 68 -11.05 24.46 -0.56
CA LYS A 68 -11.94 25.62 -0.50
C LYS A 68 -13.21 25.44 -1.34
N GLY A 69 -13.35 24.33 -2.07
CA GLY A 69 -14.51 24.03 -2.91
C GLY A 69 -14.61 24.90 -4.17
N TYR A 70 -13.49 25.42 -4.68
CA TYR A 70 -13.47 26.09 -5.97
C TYR A 70 -13.52 25.06 -7.10
N ASP A 71 -14.24 25.39 -8.18
CA ASP A 71 -14.15 24.64 -9.42
C ASP A 71 -12.70 24.69 -9.91
N ILE A 72 -12.12 23.51 -10.08
CA ILE A 72 -10.88 23.33 -10.80
C ILE A 72 -11.29 23.43 -12.27
N GLY A 73 -11.01 24.57 -12.89
CA GLY A 73 -11.28 24.79 -14.31
C GLY A 73 -10.33 23.93 -15.16
N ILE A 74 -10.60 22.63 -15.21
CA ILE A 74 -10.00 21.66 -16.13
C ILE A 74 -10.54 21.92 -17.54
#